data_AF-E5AMV2-F1
#
_entry.id   AF-E5AMV2-F1
#
_cell.length_a   1.000
_cell.length_b   1.000
_cell.length_c   1.000
_cell.angle_alpha   90.00
_cell.angle_beta   90.00
_cell.angle_gamma   90.00
#
_symmetry.space_group_name_H-M   'P 1'
#
loop_
_entity.id
_entity.type
_entity.pdbx_description
1 polymer ?
#
loop_
_entity_poly.entity_id
_entity_poly.type
_entity_poly.pdbx_seq_one_letter_code
_entity_poly.pdbx_strand_id
1 'polypeptide(L)'
;MKWIEDGNFTPRVRAAFVIGGVTLWIGSLAWVIPPRWLRLIAFFIGFAIMLIGGITSRSHSLGVKPFGNSYHKARKSYKEKGDTETDRIN
;
A
#
# COMPACT_ATOMS: atom_id res chain seq x y z
N MET A 1 -5.70 -14.81 8.93
CA MET A 1 -6.16 -13.49 8.42
C MET A 1 -5.26 -13.10 7.25
N LYS A 2 -5.82 -12.80 6.07
CA LYS A 2 -5.03 -12.31 4.92
C LYS A 2 -4.74 -10.82 5.13
N TRP A 3 -3.48 -10.41 4.98
CA TRP A 3 -3.03 -9.02 5.16
C TRP A 3 -3.12 -8.22 3.85
N ILE A 4 -3.15 -8.93 2.72
CA ILE A 4 -3.23 -8.39 1.37
C ILE A 4 -4.41 -9.06 0.67
N GLU A 5 -5.27 -8.23 0.11
CA GLU A 5 -6.48 -8.63 -0.60
C GLU A 5 -6.57 -7.83 -1.90
N ASP A 6 -6.71 -8.54 -3.01
CA ASP A 6 -6.76 -7.95 -4.36
C ASP A 6 -5.61 -7.01 -4.71
N GLY A 7 -4.38 -7.33 -4.27
CA GLY A 7 -3.19 -6.55 -4.62
C GLY A 7 -3.11 -5.20 -3.90
N ASN A 8 -3.83 -5.03 -2.80
CA ASN A 8 -3.70 -3.93 -1.86
C ASN A 8 -3.86 -4.45 -0.42
N PHE A 9 -3.53 -3.65 0.59
CA PHE A 9 -3.77 -4.00 1.99
C PHE A 9 -5.26 -4.18 2.26
N THR A 10 -5.66 -5.14 3.09
CA THR A 10 -7.06 -5.32 3.51
C THR A 10 -7.57 -4.04 4.20
N PRO A 11 -8.86 -3.64 4.06
CA PRO A 11 -9.39 -2.42 4.67
C PRO A 11 -9.09 -2.28 6.17
N ARG A 12 -9.08 -3.40 6.91
CA ARG A 12 -8.71 -3.46 8.33
C ARG A 12 -7.25 -3.05 8.59
N VAL A 13 -6.32 -3.51 7.75
CA VAL A 13 -4.89 -3.18 7.87
C VAL A 13 -4.66 -1.70 7.58
N ARG A 14 -5.34 -1.13 6.59
CA ARG A 14 -5.27 0.31 6.30
C ARG A 14 -5.83 1.15 7.42
N ALA A 15 -7.00 0.77 7.95
CA ALA A 15 -7.59 1.43 9.11
C ALA A 15 -6.66 1.34 10.34
N ALA A 16 -6.01 0.19 10.57
CA ALA A 16 -5.03 0.04 11.63
C ALA A 16 -3.82 0.97 11.45
N PHE A 17 -3.30 1.13 10.23
CA PHE A 17 -2.23 2.10 9.96
C PHE A 17 -2.66 3.54 10.20
N VAL A 18 -3.86 3.93 9.76
CA VAL A 18 -4.37 5.29 10.00
C VAL A 18 -4.53 5.54 11.50
N ILE A 19 -5.23 4.66 12.21
CA ILE A 19 -5.50 4.81 13.64
C ILE A 19 -4.18 4.77 14.43
N GLY A 20 -3.35 3.76 14.19
CA GLY A 20 -2.05 3.61 14.87
C GLY A 20 -1.12 4.78 14.58
N GLY A 21 -1.08 5.26 13.33
CA GLY A 21 -0.31 6.43 12.93
C GLY A 21 -0.75 7.70 13.67
N VAL A 22 -2.07 7.97 13.73
CA VAL A 22 -2.64 9.11 14.48
C VAL A 22 -2.33 9.01 15.97
N THR A 23 -2.53 7.83 16.57
CA THR A 23 -2.24 7.62 18.00
C THR A 23 -0.77 7.86 18.31
N LEU A 24 0.13 7.36 17.47
CA LEU A 24 1.58 7.54 17.66
C LEU A 24 2.00 8.99 17.40
N TRP A 25 1.37 9.65 16.43
CA TRP A 25 1.62 11.06 16.10
C TRP A 25 1.25 11.98 17.28
N ILE A 26 0.01 11.90 17.77
CA ILE A 26 -0.47 12.69 18.92
C ILE A 26 0.23 12.25 20.21
N GLY A 27 0.38 10.93 20.40
CA GLY A 27 1.04 10.36 21.57
C GLY A 27 2.49 10.78 21.72
N SER A 28 3.22 10.99 20.61
CA SER A 28 4.61 11.48 20.66
C SER A 28 4.73 12.88 21.26
N LEU A 29 3.69 13.71 21.15
CA LEU A 29 3.65 15.05 21.74
C LEU A 29 3.27 15.01 23.22
N ALA A 30 2.37 14.09 23.59
CA ALA A 30 1.93 13.91 24.97
C ALA A 30 3.01 13.26 25.87
N TRP A 31 3.96 12.53 25.28
CA TRP A 31 5.00 11.84 26.04
C TRP A 31 6.20 12.77 26.36
N VAL A 32 6.25 13.31 27.56
CA VAL A 32 7.29 14.31 27.96
C VAL A 32 8.60 13.65 28.46
N ILE A 33 8.56 12.36 28.80
CA ILE A 33 9.69 11.59 29.36
C ILE A 33 10.89 11.45 28.39
N PRO A 34 10.73 11.03 27.12
CA PRO A 34 11.86 10.83 26.23
C PRO A 34 12.49 12.16 25.76
N PRO A 35 13.78 12.12 25.35
CA PRO A 35 14.47 13.31 24.89
C PRO A 35 13.84 13.88 23.60
N ARG A 36 13.94 15.20 23.44
CA ARG A 36 13.19 15.99 22.43
C ARG A 36 13.33 15.46 21.00
N TRP A 37 14.52 15.01 20.61
CA TRP A 37 14.81 14.45 19.29
C TRP A 37 14.07 13.13 19.02
N LEU A 38 13.96 12.27 20.04
CA LEU A 38 13.23 11.00 19.92
C LEU A 38 11.73 11.25 19.70
N ARG A 39 11.15 12.24 20.39
CA ARG A 39 9.75 12.65 20.14
C ARG A 39 9.54 13.16 18.73
N LEU A 40 10.45 13.98 18.22
CA LEU A 40 10.39 14.49 16.85
C LEU A 40 10.42 13.35 15.83
N ILE A 41 11.33 12.38 16.02
CA ILE A 41 11.41 11.19 15.17
C ILE A 41 10.09 10.39 15.23
N ALA A 42 9.58 10.12 16.43
CA ALA A 42 8.32 9.41 16.62
C ALA A 42 7.13 10.15 15.96
N PHE A 43 7.09 11.47 16.07
CA PHE A 43 6.08 12.32 15.41
C PHE A 43 6.10 12.11 13.89
N PHE A 44 7.26 12.23 13.25
CA PHE A 44 7.37 12.05 11.79
C PHE A 44 7.06 10.62 11.36
N ILE A 45 7.44 9.62 12.16
CA ILE A 45 7.08 8.21 11.90
C ILE A 45 5.57 8.02 11.97
N GLY A 46 4.91 8.51 13.01
CA GLY A 46 3.45 8.42 13.14
C GLY A 46 2.72 9.08 11.97
N PHE A 47 3.20 10.25 11.56
CA PHE A 47 2.68 10.97 10.40
C PHE A 47 2.87 10.18 9.09
N ALA A 48 4.05 9.61 8.86
CA ALA A 48 4.33 8.80 7.67
C ALA A 48 3.44 7.54 7.62
N ILE A 49 3.27 6.86 8.75
CA ILE A 49 2.39 5.68 8.86
C ILE A 49 0.94 6.05 8.54
N MET A 50 0.45 7.17 9.10
CA MET A 50 -0.89 7.68 8.81
C MET A 50 -1.07 7.97 7.31
N LEU A 51 -0.10 8.63 6.68
CA LEU A 51 -0.13 8.92 5.24
C LEU A 51 -0.17 7.65 4.39
N ILE A 52 0.64 6.64 4.72
CA ILE A 52 0.63 5.34 4.02
C ILE A 52 -0.74 4.67 4.14
N GLY A 53 -1.35 4.68 5.33
CA GLY A 53 -2.71 4.18 5.53
C GLY A 53 -3.76 4.95 4.70
N GLY A 54 -3.63 6.27 4.60
CA GLY A 54 -4.53 7.12 3.82
C GLY A 54 -4.39 6.93 2.30
N ILE A 55 -3.16 6.93 1.77
CA ILE A 55 -2.88 6.77 0.33
C ILE A 55 -3.30 5.37 -0.15
N THR A 56 -3.05 4.33 0.64
CA THR A 56 -3.48 2.96 0.32
C THR A 56 -5.01 2.83 0.35
N SER A 57 -5.70 3.63 1.18
CA SER A 57 -7.16 3.72 1.16
C SER A 57 -7.66 4.27 -0.19
N ARG A 58 -7.05 5.37 -0.66
CA ARG A 58 -7.37 5.97 -1.96
C ARG A 58 -7.05 5.07 -3.15
N SER A 59 -5.94 4.32 -3.14
CA SER A 59 -5.57 3.47 -4.27
C SER A 59 -6.61 2.37 -4.54
N HIS A 60 -7.32 1.91 -3.51
CA HIS A 60 -8.46 1.02 -3.69
C HIS A 60 -9.67 1.69 -4.31
N SER A 61 -9.98 2.93 -3.91
CA SER A 61 -11.02 3.73 -4.57
C SER A 61 -10.70 4.04 -6.03
N LEU A 62 -9.41 4.15 -6.36
CA LEU A 62 -8.90 4.35 -7.71
C LEU A 62 -8.70 3.04 -8.51
N GLY A 63 -9.00 1.88 -7.92
CA GLY A 63 -8.84 0.56 -8.57
C GLY A 63 -7.38 0.16 -8.87
N VAL A 64 -6.41 0.95 -8.40
CA VAL A 64 -4.98 0.67 -8.59
C VAL A 64 -4.57 -0.40 -7.58
N LYS A 65 -4.02 -1.50 -8.10
CA LYS A 65 -3.53 -2.64 -7.31
C LYS A 65 -1.99 -2.57 -7.21
N PRO A 66 -1.42 -1.79 -6.29
CA PRO A 66 0.04 -1.56 -6.22
C PRO A 66 0.84 -2.84 -5.97
N PHE A 67 0.23 -3.85 -5.33
CA PHE A 67 0.82 -5.17 -5.08
C PHE A 67 0.11 -6.27 -5.87
N GLY A 68 -0.64 -5.90 -6.93
CA GLY A 68 -1.41 -6.84 -7.74
C GLY A 68 -0.57 -7.48 -8.83
N ASN A 69 -0.89 -8.73 -9.17
CA ASN A 69 -0.22 -9.47 -10.24
C ASN A 69 -0.69 -9.05 -11.66
N SER A 70 -1.22 -7.83 -11.84
CA SER A 70 -1.74 -7.37 -13.14
C SER A 70 -0.64 -7.32 -14.20
N TYR A 71 0.58 -7.00 -13.79
CA TYR A 71 1.76 -7.01 -14.66
C TYR A 71 2.00 -8.37 -15.32
N HIS A 72 1.78 -9.47 -14.59
CA HIS A 72 1.92 -10.82 -15.14
C HIS A 72 0.83 -11.16 -16.16
N LYS A 73 -0.40 -10.65 -15.97
CA LYS A 73 -1.48 -10.75 -16.97
C LYS A 73 -1.16 -9.96 -18.23
N ALA A 74 -0.69 -8.72 -18.09
CA ALA A 74 -0.30 -7.89 -19.23
C ALA A 74 0.84 -8.52 -20.03
N ARG A 75 1.83 -9.14 -19.37
CA ARG A 75 2.91 -9.85 -20.06
C ARG A 75 2.43 -11.10 -20.81
N LYS A 76 1.45 -11.84 -20.26
CA LYS A 76 0.89 -13.03 -20.94
C LYS A 76 0.11 -12.65 -22.21
N SER A 77 -0.62 -11.53 -22.22
CA SER A 77 -1.36 -11.10 -23.43
C SER A 77 -0.47 -10.72 -24.62
N TYR A 78 0.79 -10.38 -24.38
CA TYR A 78 1.77 -10.18 -25.48
C TYR A 78 2.31 -11.51 -26.03
N LYS A 79 2.32 -12.58 -25.23
CA LYS A 79 2.78 -13.89 -25.68
C LYS A 79 1.76 -14.57 -26.60
N GLU A 80 0.47 -14.52 -26.26
CA GLU A 80 -0.59 -15.14 -27.07
C GLU A 80 -0.74 -14.53 -28.48
N LYS A 81 -0.27 -13.29 -28.69
CA LYS A 81 -0.28 -12.64 -30.01
C LYS A 81 0.92 -13.00 -30.91
N GLY A 82 1.98 -13.58 -30.35
CA GLY A 82 3.16 -13.99 -31.12
C GLY A 82 2.95 -15.29 -31.90
N ASP A 83 1.93 -16.07 -31.52
CA ASP A 83 1.80 -17.47 -31.94
C ASP A 83 0.67 -17.67 -32.97
N THR A 84 -0.12 -16.63 -33.28
CA THR A 84 -1.26 -16.70 -34.21
C THR A 84 -0.95 -16.19 -35.62
N GLU A 85 0.25 -15.66 -35.86
CA GLU A 85 0.63 -15.12 -37.18
C GLU A 85 1.36 -16.16 -38.05
N THR A 86 1.78 -17.30 -37.47
CA THR A 86 2.53 -18.34 -38.19
C THR A 86 1.64 -19.43 -38.83
N ASP A 87 0.35 -19.48 -38.50
CA ASP A 87 -0.58 -20.54 -38.97
C ASP A 87 -1.47 -20.11 -40.17
N ARG A 88 -1.21 -18.93 -40.75
CA ARG A 88 -1.87 -18.45 -42.00
C ARG A 88 -0.98 -18.50 -43.23
N ILE A 89 0.22 -19.07 -43.08
CA ILE A 89 1.21 -19.26 -44.15
C ILE A 89 1.48 -20.76 -44.28
N ASN A 90 0.44 -21.54 -44.58
CA ASN A 90 0.59 -22.90 -45.11
C ASN A 90 -0.63 -23.25 -45.96
#